data_AF-A0A6L4AM29-F1
#
_entry.id   AF-A0A6L4AM29-F1
#
_cell.length_a   1.000
_cell.length_b   1.000
_cell.length_c   1.000
_cell.angle_alpha   90.00
_cell.angle_beta   90.00
_cell.angle_gamma   90.00
#
_symmetry.space_group_name_H-M   'P 1'
#
loop_
_entity.id
_entity.type
_entity.pdbx_description
1 polymer ?
#
loop_
_entity_poly.entity_id
_entity_poly.type
_entity_poly.pdbx_seq_one_letter_code
_entity_poly.pdbx_strand_id
1 'polypeptide(L)'
;MDAGHPGPDPVTAECRMDTMSISKDEILRQLNVYFPQEKYRESDVDQGVEDGVFITDATSLANKLKGTMHDESIVEVELDGLTRVFFCRVLDHPPEPEAEDPETPREAGAPAYEKGSYLNGRDHVIVTPLEPSIGNFLICPAPQVKTRVLLRIIASRQAYEFGCYFAAKVNVGGMPVLQLTFPVVARTVENAREFRAKIPASMPFEVAVEMRGGRRKFSTAPIDISPSGMFLVDPMGRGTDLQPDESLFLEMQVPGYRTVAVEANIRHVTKLRNAKGIQYCFGVQFDLATRALASAIEGMVALVQRTHLRELAEIADQFGIDYENW
;
A
#
# COMPACT_ATOMS: atom_id res chain seq x y z
N MET A 1 51.85 -52.82 18.24
CA MET A 1 50.77 -52.39 19.15
C MET A 1 50.81 -50.88 19.17
N ASP A 2 49.95 -50.24 18.38
CA ASP A 2 49.66 -48.81 18.51
C ASP A 2 48.20 -48.64 18.10
N ALA A 3 47.41 -48.12 19.02
CA ALA A 3 45.97 -48.03 18.95
C ALA A 3 45.57 -46.68 18.37
N GLY A 4 44.96 -46.67 17.19
CA GLY A 4 44.33 -45.48 16.62
C GLY A 4 42.99 -45.19 17.30
N HIS A 5 42.85 -43.98 17.84
CA HIS A 5 41.55 -43.41 18.24
C HIS A 5 40.80 -42.88 17.01
N PRO A 6 39.52 -43.21 16.82
CA PRO A 6 38.65 -42.46 15.92
C PRO A 6 38.11 -41.22 16.67
N GLY A 7 38.33 -40.04 16.11
CA GLY A 7 37.71 -38.80 16.57
C GLY A 7 36.20 -38.79 16.27
N PRO A 8 35.39 -38.04 17.04
CA PRO A 8 33.95 -37.99 16.85
C PRO A 8 33.60 -37.18 15.60
N ASP A 9 32.62 -37.70 14.84
CA ASP A 9 32.03 -37.03 13.69
C ASP A 9 31.43 -35.65 14.07
N PRO A 10 31.49 -34.64 13.19
CA PRO A 10 30.87 -33.36 13.42
C PRO A 10 29.35 -33.52 13.42
N VAL A 11 28.75 -33.30 14.57
CA VAL A 11 27.30 -33.13 14.73
C VAL A 11 26.89 -31.92 13.91
N THR A 12 26.26 -32.16 12.76
CA THR A 12 25.45 -31.18 12.05
C THR A 12 24.37 -30.70 13.01
N ALA A 13 24.57 -29.53 13.60
CA ALA A 13 23.55 -28.79 14.29
C ALA A 13 22.51 -28.35 13.25
N GLU A 14 21.50 -29.20 13.03
CA GLU A 14 20.26 -28.76 12.42
C GLU A 14 19.66 -27.68 13.32
N CYS A 15 19.82 -26.44 12.88
CA CYS A 15 19.17 -25.27 13.46
C CYS A 15 17.67 -25.44 13.23
N ARG A 16 17.00 -26.13 14.17
CA ARG A 16 15.53 -26.18 14.25
C ARG A 16 15.07 -24.77 14.56
N MET A 17 14.73 -24.01 13.52
CA MET A 17 13.87 -22.85 13.68
C MET A 17 12.52 -23.37 14.14
N ASP A 18 12.28 -23.30 15.45
CA ASP A 18 10.98 -23.53 16.06
C ASP A 18 9.97 -22.58 15.39
N THR A 19 9.17 -23.11 14.46
CA THR A 19 7.92 -22.48 14.04
C THR A 19 7.02 -22.43 15.26
N MET A 20 7.06 -21.32 16.01
CA MET A 20 6.00 -20.98 16.94
C MET A 20 4.70 -20.90 16.15
N SER A 21 3.91 -21.98 16.18
CA SER A 21 2.59 -22.00 15.60
C SER A 21 1.70 -21.07 16.42
N ILE A 22 1.28 -19.97 15.82
CA ILE A 22 0.32 -19.05 16.41
C ILE A 22 -0.96 -19.84 16.72
N SER A 23 -1.47 -19.72 17.95
CA SER A 23 -2.68 -20.46 18.33
C SER A 23 -3.90 -19.96 17.56
N LYS A 24 -4.81 -20.89 17.26
CA LYS A 24 -6.08 -20.58 16.60
C LYS A 24 -6.91 -19.54 17.37
N ASP A 25 -6.88 -19.62 18.70
CA ASP A 25 -7.54 -18.65 19.59
C ASP A 25 -6.99 -17.23 19.40
N GLU A 26 -5.68 -17.11 19.21
CA GLU A 26 -5.05 -15.82 18.96
C GLU A 26 -5.46 -15.26 17.59
N ILE A 27 -5.52 -16.08 16.55
CA ILE A 27 -6.01 -15.68 15.22
C ILE A 27 -7.47 -15.19 15.33
N LEU A 28 -8.33 -15.97 15.98
CA LEU A 28 -9.74 -15.62 16.18
C LEU A 28 -9.90 -14.31 16.96
N ARG A 29 -9.07 -14.10 17.98
CA ARG A 29 -9.05 -12.85 18.76
C ARG A 29 -8.70 -11.67 17.88
N GLN A 30 -7.63 -11.77 17.07
CA GLN A 30 -7.21 -10.69 16.17
C GLN A 30 -8.27 -10.38 15.12
N LEU A 31 -8.87 -11.40 14.50
CA LEU A 31 -9.93 -11.21 13.50
C LEU A 31 -11.13 -10.44 14.09
N ASN A 32 -11.57 -10.77 15.30
CA ASN A 32 -12.66 -10.06 15.97
C ASN A 32 -12.27 -8.65 16.45
N VAL A 33 -10.98 -8.39 16.71
CA VAL A 33 -10.48 -7.06 17.09
C VAL A 33 -10.47 -6.11 15.88
N TYR A 34 -10.03 -6.57 14.72
CA TYR A 34 -9.90 -5.75 13.51
C TYR A 34 -11.16 -5.71 12.65
N PHE A 35 -11.98 -6.76 12.69
CA PHE A 35 -13.20 -6.85 11.89
C PHE A 35 -14.42 -7.22 12.75
N PRO A 36 -14.77 -6.39 13.75
CA PRO A 36 -15.80 -6.71 14.73
C PRO A 36 -17.22 -6.86 14.15
N GLN A 37 -17.45 -6.40 12.93
CA GLN A 37 -18.76 -6.47 12.28
C GLN A 37 -19.11 -7.88 11.77
N GLU A 38 -18.11 -8.72 11.52
CA GLU A 38 -18.33 -10.04 10.90
C GLU A 38 -18.52 -11.16 11.93
N LYS A 39 -18.14 -10.94 13.19
CA LYS A 39 -18.35 -11.86 14.33
C LYS A 39 -17.88 -13.30 14.05
N TYR A 40 -16.59 -13.46 13.81
CA TYR A 40 -16.00 -14.77 13.51
C TYR A 40 -16.08 -15.74 14.69
N ARG A 41 -16.19 -17.01 14.36
CA ARG A 41 -16.14 -18.19 15.21
C ARG A 41 -14.95 -19.05 14.84
N GLU A 42 -14.62 -20.02 15.68
CA GLU A 42 -13.51 -20.96 15.42
C GLU A 42 -13.67 -21.73 14.10
N SER A 43 -14.90 -22.09 13.71
CA SER A 43 -15.17 -22.76 12.43
C SER A 43 -14.78 -21.90 11.23
N ASP A 44 -14.90 -20.58 11.36
CA ASP A 44 -14.68 -19.64 10.26
C ASP A 44 -13.18 -19.49 9.99
N VAL A 45 -12.33 -19.68 11.02
CA VAL A 45 -10.88 -19.61 10.88
C VAL A 45 -10.35 -20.75 10.01
N ASP A 46 -10.79 -21.99 10.27
CA ASP A 46 -10.33 -23.15 9.49
C ASP A 46 -10.77 -23.03 8.04
N GLN A 47 -12.07 -22.76 7.83
CA GLN A 47 -12.64 -22.60 6.50
C GLN A 47 -11.99 -21.42 5.75
N GLY A 48 -11.80 -20.28 6.42
CA GLY A 48 -11.19 -19.10 5.80
C GLY A 48 -9.71 -19.29 5.45
N VAL A 49 -8.97 -20.11 6.20
CA VAL A 49 -7.59 -20.49 5.82
C VAL A 49 -7.60 -21.44 4.62
N GLU A 50 -8.49 -22.43 4.59
CA GLU A 50 -8.65 -23.35 3.46
C GLU A 50 -9.06 -22.63 2.17
N ASP A 51 -9.96 -21.65 2.28
CA ASP A 51 -10.46 -20.85 1.16
C ASP A 51 -9.49 -19.73 0.73
N GLY A 52 -8.38 -19.53 1.46
CA GLY A 52 -7.40 -18.47 1.18
C GLY A 52 -7.88 -17.05 1.54
N VAL A 53 -9.00 -16.94 2.26
CA VAL A 53 -9.52 -15.68 2.82
C VAL A 53 -8.62 -15.18 3.94
N PHE A 54 -8.04 -16.07 4.74
CA PHE A 54 -7.11 -15.72 5.82
C PHE A 54 -5.71 -16.21 5.52
N ILE A 55 -4.74 -15.32 5.74
CA ILE A 55 -3.32 -15.61 5.65
C ILE A 55 -2.76 -15.61 7.06
N THR A 56 -2.35 -16.77 7.52
CA THR A 56 -1.84 -17.00 8.90
C THR A 56 -0.39 -17.46 8.91
N ASP A 57 0.14 -17.88 7.74
CA ASP A 57 1.55 -18.22 7.58
C ASP A 57 2.41 -16.96 7.59
N ALA A 58 3.30 -16.86 8.60
CA ALA A 58 4.17 -15.71 8.79
C ALA A 58 5.11 -15.46 7.60
N THR A 59 5.51 -16.51 6.88
CA THR A 59 6.35 -16.38 5.68
C THR A 59 5.57 -15.70 4.54
N SER A 60 4.32 -16.10 4.33
CA SER A 60 3.41 -15.49 3.36
C SER A 60 3.09 -14.03 3.70
N LEU A 61 2.89 -13.71 4.98
CA LEU A 61 2.72 -12.33 5.45
C LEU A 61 3.97 -11.48 5.17
N ALA A 62 5.16 -11.98 5.53
CA ALA A 62 6.42 -11.28 5.28
C ALA A 62 6.65 -11.05 3.79
N ASN A 63 6.40 -12.05 2.93
CA ASN A 63 6.59 -11.93 1.50
C ASN A 63 5.66 -10.89 0.86
N LYS A 64 4.41 -10.77 1.34
CA LYS A 64 3.50 -9.71 0.87
C LYS A 64 4.00 -8.32 1.25
N LEU A 65 4.43 -8.14 2.50
CA LEU A 65 5.00 -6.87 2.97
C LEU A 65 6.30 -6.51 2.23
N LYS A 66 7.16 -7.49 1.95
CA LYS A 66 8.36 -7.28 1.11
C LYS A 66 7.98 -6.84 -0.30
N GLY A 67 7.03 -7.50 -0.95
CA GLY A 67 6.53 -7.10 -2.26
C GLY A 67 6.07 -5.64 -2.27
N THR A 68 5.22 -5.27 -1.30
CA THR A 68 4.76 -3.88 -1.11
C THR A 68 5.92 -2.89 -0.93
N MET A 69 6.94 -3.25 -0.16
CA MET A 69 8.12 -2.41 0.06
C MET A 69 8.99 -2.28 -1.22
N HIS A 70 9.17 -3.36 -1.97
CA HIS A 70 9.94 -3.33 -3.23
C HIS A 70 9.25 -2.52 -4.31
N ASP A 71 7.93 -2.63 -4.40
CA ASP A 71 7.11 -1.90 -5.36
C ASP A 71 6.84 -0.45 -4.92
N GLU A 72 7.34 -0.04 -3.75
CA GLU A 72 7.07 1.26 -3.12
C GLU A 72 5.58 1.60 -3.07
N SER A 73 4.76 0.55 -2.92
CA SER A 73 3.31 0.62 -2.97
C SER A 73 2.77 1.46 -1.83
N ILE A 74 1.77 2.26 -2.14
CA ILE A 74 1.04 3.01 -1.12
C ILE A 74 0.12 2.06 -0.36
N VAL A 75 0.20 2.14 0.95
CA VAL A 75 -0.59 1.35 1.89
C VAL A 75 -1.66 2.25 2.49
N GLU A 76 -2.92 1.84 2.38
CA GLU A 76 -4.02 2.48 3.10
C GLU A 76 -3.94 2.10 4.59
N VAL A 77 -4.18 3.07 5.46
CA VAL A 77 -4.09 2.91 6.91
C VAL A 77 -5.40 3.37 7.54
N GLU A 78 -6.01 2.46 8.30
CA GLU A 78 -7.13 2.77 9.18
C GLU A 78 -6.65 2.71 10.63
N LEU A 79 -6.93 3.77 11.40
CA LEU A 79 -6.57 3.88 12.81
C LEU A 79 -7.81 3.64 13.67
N ASP A 80 -7.77 2.66 14.57
CA ASP A 80 -8.80 2.39 15.58
C ASP A 80 -10.26 2.37 15.09
N GLY A 81 -10.52 2.02 13.83
CA GLY A 81 -11.87 2.00 13.25
C GLY A 81 -12.38 3.37 12.79
N LEU A 82 -11.51 4.38 12.71
CA LEU A 82 -11.86 5.69 12.18
C LEU A 82 -12.21 5.57 10.69
N THR A 83 -13.27 6.24 10.26
CA THR A 83 -13.71 6.23 8.86
C THR A 83 -12.75 6.96 7.91
N ARG A 84 -11.79 7.70 8.44
CA ARG A 84 -10.80 8.45 7.65
C ARG A 84 -9.63 7.52 7.33
N VAL A 85 -9.32 7.42 6.04
CA VAL A 85 -8.16 6.67 5.54
C VAL A 85 -6.92 7.56 5.54
N PHE A 86 -5.81 7.01 6.02
CA PHE A 86 -4.47 7.57 5.93
C PHE A 86 -3.62 6.71 4.99
N PHE A 87 -2.42 7.15 4.69
CA PHE A 87 -1.51 6.47 3.77
C PHE A 87 -0.11 6.40 4.36
N CYS A 88 0.59 5.31 4.09
CA CYS A 88 2.01 5.18 4.37
C CYS A 88 2.69 4.30 3.30
N ARG A 89 3.99 4.06 3.48
CA ARG A 89 4.76 3.06 2.74
C ARG A 89 5.52 2.19 3.71
N VAL A 90 5.68 0.91 3.38
CA VAL A 90 6.59 0.02 4.11
C VAL A 90 8.03 0.41 3.78
N LEU A 91 8.85 0.58 4.81
CA LEU A 91 10.26 0.93 4.67
C LEU A 91 11.15 -0.24 5.05
N ASP A 92 12.37 -0.18 4.53
CA ASP A 92 13.43 -1.09 4.94
C ASP A 92 13.99 -0.68 6.30
N HIS A 93 14.49 -1.67 7.05
CA HIS A 93 15.10 -1.47 8.36
C HIS A 93 16.39 -2.29 8.45
N PRO A 94 17.47 -1.83 7.78
CA PRO A 94 18.76 -2.50 7.88
C PRO A 94 19.25 -2.46 9.34
N PRO A 95 19.99 -3.50 9.77
CA PRO A 95 20.62 -3.48 11.08
C PRO A 95 21.55 -2.26 11.19
N GLU A 96 21.62 -1.67 12.38
CA GLU A 96 22.59 -0.60 12.64
C GLU A 96 23.99 -1.14 12.35
N PRO A 97 24.84 -0.38 11.63
CA PRO A 97 26.22 -0.78 11.42
C PRO A 97 26.86 -0.95 12.80
N GLU A 98 27.34 -2.16 13.10
CA GLU A 98 28.11 -2.41 14.31
C GLU A 98 29.26 -1.39 14.35
N ALA A 99 29.40 -0.71 15.49
CA ALA A 99 30.56 0.14 15.71
C ALA A 99 31.81 -0.72 15.49
N GLU A 100 32.66 -0.34 14.53
CA GLU A 100 33.88 -1.09 14.24
C GLU A 100 34.73 -1.16 15.51
N ASP A 101 34.67 -2.30 16.20
CA ASP A 101 35.58 -2.59 17.30
C ASP A 101 36.95 -2.91 16.68
N PRO A 102 37.98 -2.07 16.88
CA PRO A 102 39.27 -2.22 16.23
C PRO A 102 40.00 -3.52 16.60
N GLU A 103 39.53 -4.26 17.61
CA GLU A 103 40.14 -5.53 18.04
C GLU A 103 39.46 -6.78 17.47
N THR A 104 38.33 -6.66 16.76
CA THR A 104 37.63 -7.83 16.19
C THR A 104 37.95 -7.95 14.69
N PRO A 105 38.63 -9.03 14.24
CA PRO A 105 38.83 -9.25 12.81
C PRO A 105 37.45 -9.37 12.15
N ARG A 106 37.16 -8.44 11.24
CA ARG A 106 35.93 -8.44 10.42
C ARG A 106 35.82 -9.81 9.76
N GLU A 107 34.86 -10.63 10.18
CA GLU A 107 34.64 -11.94 9.57
C GLU A 107 34.34 -11.74 8.09
N ALA A 108 35.32 -12.08 7.26
CA ALA A 108 35.23 -12.02 5.81
C ALA A 108 34.27 -13.11 5.33
N GLY A 109 32.97 -12.86 5.42
CA GLY A 109 31.96 -13.83 5.02
C GLY A 109 30.51 -13.49 5.33
N ALA A 110 30.22 -12.42 6.10
CA ALA A 110 28.84 -12.03 6.35
C ALA A 110 28.15 -11.68 5.00
N PRO A 111 27.03 -12.33 4.65
CA PRO A 111 26.31 -12.04 3.42
C PRO A 111 25.88 -10.58 3.41
N ALA A 112 25.95 -9.94 2.25
CA ALA A 112 25.45 -8.58 2.08
C ALA A 112 23.97 -8.53 2.49
N TYR A 113 23.61 -7.51 3.27
CA TYR A 113 22.22 -7.32 3.71
C TYR A 113 21.28 -7.24 2.50
N GLU A 114 20.22 -8.03 2.53
CA GLU A 114 19.16 -8.00 1.52
C GLU A 114 18.02 -7.07 2.00
N LYS A 115 17.61 -6.14 1.13
CA LYS A 115 16.50 -5.19 1.41
C LYS A 115 15.25 -5.96 1.85
N GLY A 116 14.67 -5.58 2.99
CA GLY A 116 13.47 -6.21 3.56
C GLY A 116 13.72 -7.53 4.29
N SER A 117 14.96 -8.00 4.39
CA SER A 117 15.28 -9.23 5.12
C SER A 117 14.91 -9.16 6.61
N TYR A 118 14.83 -7.96 7.20
CA TYR A 118 14.37 -7.77 8.57
C TYR A 118 12.95 -8.33 8.82
N LEU A 119 12.08 -8.34 7.80
CA LEU A 119 10.73 -8.90 7.90
C LEU A 119 10.73 -10.43 8.12
N ASN A 120 11.85 -11.11 7.84
CA ASN A 120 12.01 -12.53 8.18
C ASN A 120 12.08 -12.77 9.69
N GLY A 121 12.55 -11.78 10.46
CA GLY A 121 12.60 -11.84 11.92
C GLY A 121 11.21 -11.80 12.55
N ARG A 122 10.21 -11.24 11.84
CA ARG A 122 8.81 -11.15 12.26
C ARG A 122 8.59 -10.35 13.55
N ASP A 123 9.50 -9.43 13.86
CA ASP A 123 9.43 -8.60 15.07
C ASP A 123 8.49 -7.41 14.85
N HIS A 124 8.66 -6.69 13.75
CA HIS A 124 7.96 -5.45 13.46
C HIS A 124 7.85 -5.15 11.97
N VAL A 125 7.07 -4.12 11.66
CA VAL A 125 6.98 -3.48 10.35
C VAL A 125 7.32 -2.00 10.53
N ILE A 126 8.24 -1.47 9.74
CA ILE A 126 8.52 -0.03 9.70
C ILE A 126 7.71 0.58 8.56
N VAL A 127 7.02 1.67 8.85
CA VAL A 127 6.31 2.45 7.84
C VAL A 127 6.66 3.93 7.94
N THR A 128 6.54 4.64 6.82
CA THR A 128 6.64 6.11 6.81
C THR A 128 5.61 6.74 7.77
N PRO A 129 5.81 7.99 8.19
CA PRO A 129 4.74 8.78 8.79
C PRO A 129 3.47 8.73 7.93
N LEU A 130 2.33 8.83 8.61
CA LEU A 130 1.01 8.80 7.99
C LEU A 130 0.75 10.09 7.23
N GLU A 131 0.11 9.96 6.07
CA GLU A 131 -0.38 11.06 5.26
C GLU A 131 -1.91 10.94 5.13
N PRO A 132 -2.70 11.99 5.38
CA PRO A 132 -2.31 13.31 5.85
C PRO A 132 -1.71 13.30 7.28
N SER A 133 -0.85 14.28 7.58
CA SER A 133 -0.04 14.32 8.79
C SER A 133 -0.82 14.25 10.10
N ILE A 134 -2.09 14.71 10.09
CA ILE A 134 -3.01 14.59 11.22
C ILE A 134 -3.12 13.16 11.77
N GLY A 135 -2.93 12.14 10.93
CA GLY A 135 -2.92 10.73 11.36
C GLY A 135 -1.85 10.43 12.41
N ASN A 136 -0.69 11.07 12.32
CA ASN A 136 0.41 10.83 13.26
C ASN A 136 0.20 11.47 14.65
N PHE A 137 -0.76 12.38 14.79
CA PHE A 137 -1.21 12.83 16.11
C PHE A 137 -2.26 11.91 16.72
N LEU A 138 -3.04 11.25 15.85
CA LEU A 138 -4.09 10.33 16.28
C LEU A 138 -3.49 8.99 16.73
N ILE A 139 -2.30 8.66 16.26
CA ILE A 139 -1.54 7.48 16.69
C ILE A 139 -0.73 7.83 17.95
N CYS A 140 -1.06 7.21 19.08
CA CYS A 140 -0.47 7.54 20.38
C CYS A 140 0.18 6.32 21.01
N PRO A 141 1.44 6.41 21.49
CA PRO A 141 2.05 5.36 22.30
C PRO A 141 1.54 5.52 23.74
N ALA A 142 0.28 5.15 23.98
CA ALA A 142 -0.23 5.09 25.35
C ALA A 142 0.19 3.76 26.00
N PRO A 143 0.80 3.75 27.20
CA PRO A 143 1.28 2.52 27.85
C PRO A 143 0.18 1.46 28.08
N GLN A 144 -1.09 1.87 28.12
CA GLN A 144 -2.23 1.00 28.41
C GLN A 144 -3.15 0.74 27.21
N VAL A 145 -3.02 1.51 26.13
CA VAL A 145 -3.87 1.38 24.95
C VAL A 145 -2.98 1.41 23.72
N LYS A 146 -2.78 0.25 23.11
CA LYS A 146 -2.11 0.16 21.81
C LYS A 146 -3.11 0.57 20.73
N THR A 147 -2.83 1.64 20.00
CA THR A 147 -3.62 2.04 18.83
C THR A 147 -3.63 0.90 17.82
N ARG A 148 -4.82 0.46 17.41
CA ARG A 148 -4.99 -0.54 16.35
C ARG A 148 -4.75 0.14 15.00
N VAL A 149 -3.96 -0.52 14.17
CA VAL A 149 -3.58 -0.06 12.84
C VAL A 149 -3.93 -1.16 11.85
N LEU A 150 -4.87 -0.92 10.96
CA LEU A 150 -5.16 -1.82 9.85
C LEU A 150 -4.42 -1.30 8.61
N LEU A 151 -3.48 -2.09 8.11
CA LEU A 151 -2.80 -1.81 6.84
C LEU A 151 -3.54 -2.51 5.72
N ARG A 152 -3.98 -1.78 4.70
CA ARG A 152 -4.62 -2.33 3.52
C ARG A 152 -3.75 -2.09 2.29
N ILE A 153 -3.24 -3.18 1.72
CA ILE A 153 -2.48 -3.20 0.48
C ILE A 153 -3.42 -3.64 -0.63
N ILE A 154 -3.57 -2.82 -1.68
CA ILE A 154 -4.42 -3.15 -2.82
C ILE A 154 -3.54 -3.54 -4.00
N ALA A 155 -3.71 -4.76 -4.48
CA ALA A 155 -2.99 -5.28 -5.65
C ALA A 155 -3.96 -6.13 -6.49
N SER A 156 -4.01 -5.85 -7.81
CA SER A 156 -4.80 -6.65 -8.76
C SER A 156 -6.27 -6.86 -8.35
N ARG A 157 -6.95 -5.81 -7.86
CA ARG A 157 -8.34 -5.83 -7.35
C ARG A 157 -8.57 -6.68 -6.10
N GLN A 158 -7.51 -7.16 -5.45
CA GLN A 158 -7.56 -7.76 -4.12
C GLN A 158 -6.98 -6.78 -3.11
N ALA A 159 -7.59 -6.71 -1.93
CA ALA A 159 -6.99 -6.06 -0.79
C ALA A 159 -6.46 -7.13 0.18
N TYR A 160 -5.25 -6.91 0.68
CA TYR A 160 -4.68 -7.64 1.80
C TYR A 160 -4.68 -6.72 3.01
N GLU A 161 -5.45 -7.10 4.02
CA GLU A 161 -5.68 -6.31 5.22
C GLU A 161 -4.93 -6.94 6.40
N PHE A 162 -3.90 -6.26 6.88
CA PHE A 162 -3.03 -6.71 7.97
C PHE A 162 -3.38 -5.98 9.25
N GLY A 163 -3.74 -6.73 10.29
CA GLY A 163 -3.98 -6.20 11.61
C GLY A 163 -2.66 -6.02 12.39
N CYS A 164 -2.31 -4.77 12.70
CA CYS A 164 -1.11 -4.41 13.45
C CYS A 164 -1.44 -3.49 14.63
N TYR A 165 -0.54 -3.41 15.60
CA TYR A 165 -0.60 -2.41 16.66
C TYR A 165 0.53 -1.41 16.49
N PHE A 166 0.24 -0.15 16.81
CA PHE A 166 1.31 0.83 16.97
C PHE A 166 2.20 0.44 18.15
N ALA A 167 3.51 0.38 17.93
CA ALA A 167 4.49 0.06 18.95
C ALA A 167 5.22 1.33 19.42
N ALA A 168 5.87 2.04 18.51
CA ALA A 168 6.68 3.21 18.85
C ALA A 168 6.91 4.12 17.63
N LYS A 169 7.32 5.37 17.91
CA LYS A 169 8.01 6.22 16.93
C LYS A 169 9.50 5.93 17.05
N VAL A 170 10.16 5.64 15.95
CA VAL A 170 11.60 5.38 15.91
C VAL A 170 12.26 6.22 14.81
N ASN A 171 13.58 6.31 14.81
CA ASN A 171 14.33 7.04 13.79
C ASN A 171 15.17 6.04 12.99
N VAL A 172 15.01 6.03 11.66
CA VAL A 172 15.74 5.15 10.76
C VAL A 172 16.39 6.01 9.69
N GLY A 173 17.72 6.03 9.66
CA GLY A 173 18.47 6.83 8.69
C GLY A 173 18.21 8.34 8.78
N GLY A 174 17.92 8.87 9.98
CA GLY A 174 17.60 10.28 10.18
C GLY A 174 16.14 10.66 9.89
N MET A 175 15.30 9.70 9.47
CA MET A 175 13.87 9.90 9.23
C MET A 175 13.04 9.38 10.42
N PRO A 176 12.10 10.17 10.97
CA PRO A 176 11.13 9.66 11.92
C PRO A 176 10.16 8.71 11.20
N VAL A 177 9.98 7.52 11.74
CA VAL A 177 9.14 6.45 11.17
C VAL A 177 8.28 5.83 12.25
N LEU A 178 7.24 5.11 11.83
CA LEU A 178 6.33 4.42 12.73
C LEU A 178 6.69 2.93 12.75
N GLN A 179 6.93 2.40 13.94
CA GLN A 179 7.10 0.98 14.16
C GLN A 179 5.76 0.36 14.56
N LEU A 180 5.35 -0.64 13.79
CA LEU A 180 4.15 -1.44 14.02
C LEU A 180 4.55 -2.86 14.43
N THR A 181 3.74 -3.53 15.22
CA THR A 181 3.93 -4.97 15.48
C THR A 181 3.81 -5.75 14.17
N PHE A 182 4.54 -6.85 14.04
CA PHE A 182 4.33 -7.76 12.92
C PHE A 182 2.90 -8.35 12.95
N PRO A 183 2.21 -8.44 11.81
CA PRO A 183 0.85 -8.95 11.78
C PRO A 183 0.80 -10.45 12.08
N VAL A 184 -0.23 -10.84 12.83
CA VAL A 184 -0.51 -12.24 13.19
C VAL A 184 -1.38 -12.93 12.12
N VAL A 185 -2.29 -12.16 11.53
CA VAL A 185 -3.22 -12.61 10.51
C VAL A 185 -3.45 -11.47 9.52
N ALA A 186 -3.63 -11.83 8.25
CA ALA A 186 -4.18 -10.94 7.24
C ALA A 186 -5.43 -11.52 6.62
N ARG A 187 -6.31 -10.63 6.16
CA ARG A 187 -7.52 -10.97 5.42
C ARG A 187 -7.37 -10.58 3.94
N THR A 188 -7.78 -11.46 3.05
CA THR A 188 -7.94 -11.17 1.63
C THR A 188 -9.37 -10.73 1.37
N VAL A 189 -9.53 -9.56 0.72
CA VAL A 189 -10.83 -9.04 0.28
C VAL A 189 -10.83 -8.94 -1.24
N GLU A 190 -11.73 -9.66 -1.88
CA GLU A 190 -11.90 -9.61 -3.33
C GLU A 190 -12.64 -8.35 -3.78
N ASN A 191 -12.41 -7.94 -5.02
CA ASN A 191 -13.03 -6.77 -5.64
C ASN A 191 -12.86 -5.49 -4.80
N ALA A 192 -11.72 -5.38 -4.13
CA ALA A 192 -11.38 -4.23 -3.33
C ALA A 192 -11.34 -2.99 -4.21
N ARG A 193 -12.05 -1.94 -3.78
CA ARG A 193 -12.05 -0.67 -4.49
C ARG A 193 -10.76 0.08 -4.15
N GLU A 194 -9.92 0.26 -5.15
CA GLU A 194 -8.70 1.07 -5.07
C GLU A 194 -9.02 2.51 -4.67
N PHE A 195 -8.16 3.10 -3.83
CA PHE A 195 -8.15 4.53 -3.61
C PHE A 195 -7.97 5.27 -4.93
N ARG A 196 -8.76 6.34 -5.08
CA ARG A 196 -8.71 7.24 -6.23
C ARG A 196 -8.08 8.55 -5.80
N ALA A 197 -6.90 8.81 -6.34
CA ALA A 197 -6.18 10.04 -6.12
C ALA A 197 -6.89 11.17 -6.86
N LYS A 198 -7.30 12.20 -6.12
CA LYS A 198 -7.84 13.41 -6.75
C LYS A 198 -6.71 14.13 -7.49
N ILE A 199 -7.00 14.59 -8.70
CA ILE A 199 -6.04 15.39 -9.44
C ILE A 199 -5.96 16.78 -8.80
N PRO A 200 -4.77 17.21 -8.32
CA PRO A 200 -4.54 18.55 -7.80
C PRO A 200 -4.94 19.63 -8.81
N ALA A 201 -5.56 20.71 -8.36
CA ALA A 201 -5.99 21.78 -9.28
C ALA A 201 -4.80 22.50 -9.95
N SER A 202 -3.63 22.49 -9.28
CA SER A 202 -2.39 23.05 -9.82
C SER A 202 -1.68 22.11 -10.82
N MET A 203 -2.07 20.83 -10.87
CA MET A 203 -1.39 19.83 -11.70
C MET A 203 -1.95 19.87 -13.14
N PRO A 204 -1.15 20.26 -14.14
CA PRO A 204 -1.57 20.28 -15.53
C PRO A 204 -1.61 18.85 -16.09
N PHE A 205 -2.66 18.10 -15.77
CA PHE A 205 -2.90 16.76 -16.28
C PHE A 205 -3.93 16.84 -17.41
N GLU A 206 -3.48 16.59 -18.64
CA GLU A 206 -4.32 16.52 -19.83
C GLU A 206 -4.51 15.08 -20.31
N VAL A 207 -5.72 14.79 -20.81
CA VAL A 207 -6.08 13.50 -21.40
C VAL A 207 -6.71 13.76 -22.76
N ALA A 208 -6.06 13.32 -23.83
CA ALA A 208 -6.69 13.25 -25.14
C ALA A 208 -7.51 11.95 -25.24
N VAL A 209 -8.76 12.10 -25.63
CA VAL A 209 -9.73 11.00 -25.74
C VAL A 209 -10.08 10.82 -27.21
N GLU A 210 -9.89 9.61 -27.71
CA GLU A 210 -10.31 9.20 -29.05
C GLU A 210 -11.32 8.06 -28.97
N MET A 211 -12.50 8.25 -29.55
CA MET A 211 -13.51 7.19 -29.62
C MET A 211 -13.15 6.17 -30.71
N ARG A 212 -13.48 4.89 -30.48
CA ARG A 212 -13.22 3.81 -31.44
C ARG A 212 -13.77 4.15 -32.84
N GLY A 213 -12.93 3.92 -33.86
CA GLY A 213 -13.26 4.25 -35.25
C GLY A 213 -13.07 5.74 -35.59
N GLY A 214 -12.38 6.51 -34.74
CA GLY A 214 -12.03 7.90 -35.00
C GLY A 214 -13.22 8.86 -35.05
N ARG A 215 -14.39 8.43 -34.54
CA ARG A 215 -15.66 9.18 -34.64
C ARG A 215 -15.57 10.58 -34.01
N ARG A 216 -14.76 10.71 -32.96
CA ARG A 216 -14.57 11.96 -32.23
C ARG A 216 -13.27 11.94 -31.46
N LYS A 217 -12.63 13.10 -31.37
CA LYS A 217 -11.46 13.36 -30.53
C LYS A 217 -11.68 14.64 -29.74
N PHE A 218 -11.32 14.63 -28.47
CA PHE A 218 -11.34 15.82 -27.61
C PHE A 218 -10.31 15.69 -26.50
N SER A 219 -9.82 16.83 -26.01
CA SER A 219 -8.96 16.89 -24.83
C SER A 219 -9.79 17.22 -23.60
N THR A 220 -9.45 16.62 -22.48
CA THR A 220 -10.10 16.87 -21.19
C THR A 220 -9.10 16.78 -20.03
N ALA A 221 -9.58 17.12 -18.83
CA ALA A 221 -8.84 16.96 -17.60
C ALA A 221 -9.45 15.83 -16.75
N PRO A 222 -8.63 15.02 -16.07
CA PRO A 222 -9.11 14.08 -15.09
C PRO A 222 -9.47 14.76 -13.78
N ILE A 223 -10.45 14.19 -13.09
CA ILE A 223 -10.91 14.57 -11.76
C ILE A 223 -10.22 13.70 -10.71
N ASP A 224 -10.13 12.40 -10.97
CA ASP A 224 -9.42 11.43 -10.15
C ASP A 224 -8.86 10.29 -10.98
N ILE A 225 -7.83 9.60 -10.47
CA ILE A 225 -7.19 8.43 -11.10
C ILE A 225 -6.91 7.34 -10.06
N SER A 226 -6.96 6.09 -10.51
CA SER A 226 -6.59 4.86 -9.79
C SER A 226 -5.86 3.92 -10.74
N PRO A 227 -5.16 2.87 -10.25
CA PRO A 227 -4.51 1.88 -11.11
C PRO A 227 -5.45 1.25 -12.15
N SER A 228 -6.73 1.09 -11.81
CA SER A 228 -7.73 0.46 -12.68
C SER A 228 -8.57 1.41 -13.54
N GLY A 229 -8.50 2.72 -13.34
CA GLY A 229 -9.34 3.66 -14.09
C GLY A 229 -9.26 5.10 -13.65
N MET A 230 -10.06 5.94 -14.32
CA MET A 230 -10.03 7.39 -14.16
C MET A 230 -11.43 7.97 -14.27
N PHE A 231 -11.65 9.10 -13.62
CA PHE A 231 -12.87 9.88 -13.77
C PHE A 231 -12.55 11.19 -14.49
N LEU A 232 -13.24 11.47 -15.58
CA LEU A 232 -12.91 12.52 -16.54
C LEU A 232 -14.04 13.53 -16.65
N VAL A 233 -13.69 14.79 -16.92
CA VAL A 233 -14.67 15.80 -17.34
C VAL A 233 -15.10 15.53 -18.78
N ASP A 234 -16.36 15.73 -19.10
CA ASP A 234 -16.84 15.80 -20.47
C ASP A 234 -16.98 17.28 -20.89
N PRO A 235 -16.05 17.81 -21.70
CA PRO A 235 -16.08 19.20 -22.12
C PRO A 235 -17.22 19.51 -23.10
N MET A 236 -17.75 18.49 -23.79
CA MET A 236 -18.82 18.63 -24.79
C MET A 236 -20.21 18.35 -24.18
N GLY A 237 -20.24 17.77 -22.98
CA GLY A 237 -21.45 17.54 -22.18
C GLY A 237 -22.50 16.72 -22.89
N ARG A 238 -23.66 17.31 -23.21
CA ARG A 238 -24.71 16.58 -23.95
C ARG A 238 -24.34 16.29 -25.39
N GLY A 239 -23.37 16.99 -25.96
CA GLY A 239 -23.00 16.88 -27.37
C GLY A 239 -22.15 15.65 -27.69
N THR A 240 -21.61 14.97 -26.69
CA THR A 240 -20.56 13.95 -26.80
C THR A 240 -21.10 12.57 -27.17
N ASP A 241 -22.36 12.29 -26.83
CA ASP A 241 -23.06 11.00 -27.03
C ASP A 241 -22.28 9.78 -26.51
N LEU A 242 -21.56 9.96 -25.39
CA LEU A 242 -20.84 8.88 -24.74
C LEU A 242 -21.81 7.87 -24.14
N GLN A 243 -21.59 6.58 -24.40
CA GLN A 243 -22.41 5.49 -23.86
C GLN A 243 -21.57 4.55 -22.98
N PRO A 244 -22.17 3.97 -21.91
CA PRO A 244 -21.52 2.89 -21.17
C PRO A 244 -21.06 1.75 -22.09
N ASP A 245 -19.96 1.12 -21.72
CA ASP A 245 -19.26 0.05 -22.43
C ASP A 245 -18.66 0.41 -23.79
N GLU A 246 -18.71 1.68 -24.21
CA GLU A 246 -17.93 2.15 -25.35
C GLU A 246 -16.43 2.13 -25.06
N SER A 247 -15.66 1.63 -26.03
CA SER A 247 -14.20 1.64 -25.97
C SER A 247 -13.64 2.98 -26.45
N LEU A 248 -12.68 3.48 -25.69
CA LEU A 248 -11.94 4.71 -25.92
C LEU A 248 -10.45 4.39 -25.97
N PHE A 249 -9.70 5.21 -26.70
CA PHE A 249 -8.27 5.32 -26.59
C PHE A 249 -7.93 6.61 -25.84
N LEU A 250 -7.15 6.49 -24.77
CA LEU A 250 -6.76 7.59 -23.91
C LEU A 250 -5.26 7.82 -24.04
N GLU A 251 -4.86 9.05 -24.33
CA GLU A 251 -3.47 9.49 -24.27
C GLU A 251 -3.32 10.48 -23.12
N MET A 252 -2.60 10.06 -22.07
CA MET A 252 -2.47 10.78 -20.81
C MET A 252 -1.12 11.49 -20.75
N GLN A 253 -1.15 12.78 -20.45
CA GLN A 253 0.03 13.64 -20.41
C GLN A 253 0.09 14.40 -19.09
N VAL A 254 1.20 14.21 -18.38
CA VAL A 254 1.55 14.92 -17.14
C VAL A 254 2.97 15.47 -17.33
N PRO A 255 3.20 16.79 -17.18
CA PRO A 255 4.52 17.37 -17.30
C PRO A 255 5.54 16.72 -16.37
N GLY A 256 6.71 16.40 -16.93
CA GLY A 256 7.78 15.71 -16.21
C GLY A 256 7.58 14.19 -16.08
N TYR A 257 6.52 13.62 -16.65
CA TYR A 257 6.30 12.18 -16.73
C TYR A 257 6.14 11.73 -18.19
N ARG A 258 6.37 10.45 -18.46
CA ARG A 258 6.18 9.90 -19.81
C ARG A 258 4.70 9.91 -20.19
N THR A 259 4.41 10.17 -21.46
CA THR A 259 3.07 9.97 -22.02
C THR A 259 2.68 8.50 -21.91
N VAL A 260 1.46 8.23 -21.44
CA VAL A 260 0.92 6.88 -21.34
C VAL A 260 -0.34 6.80 -22.19
N ALA A 261 -0.36 5.83 -23.11
CA ALA A 261 -1.51 5.55 -23.95
C ALA A 261 -2.16 4.23 -23.55
N VAL A 262 -3.48 4.22 -23.40
CA VAL A 262 -4.23 3.07 -22.88
C VAL A 262 -5.62 2.98 -23.52
N GLU A 263 -6.02 1.77 -23.87
CA GLU A 263 -7.43 1.50 -24.20
C GLU A 263 -8.25 1.45 -22.91
N ALA A 264 -9.49 1.93 -22.97
CA ALA A 264 -10.36 1.96 -21.81
C ALA A 264 -11.81 1.78 -22.24
N ASN A 265 -12.66 1.31 -21.33
CA ASN A 265 -14.10 1.22 -21.56
C ASN A 265 -14.83 2.17 -20.62
N ILE A 266 -15.84 2.88 -21.14
CA ILE A 266 -16.70 3.73 -20.32
C ILE A 266 -17.49 2.84 -19.37
N ARG A 267 -17.39 3.10 -18.06
CA ARG A 267 -18.17 2.39 -17.04
C ARG A 267 -19.46 3.11 -16.68
N HIS A 268 -19.44 4.44 -16.69
CA HIS A 268 -20.63 5.24 -16.42
C HIS A 268 -20.46 6.67 -16.94
N VAL A 269 -21.59 7.31 -17.24
CA VAL A 269 -21.68 8.73 -17.56
C VAL A 269 -22.58 9.38 -16.52
N THR A 270 -22.17 10.51 -15.96
CA THR A 270 -22.87 11.16 -14.84
C THR A 270 -22.86 12.68 -14.96
N LYS A 271 -23.66 13.33 -14.12
CA LYS A 271 -23.81 14.78 -14.04
C LYS A 271 -23.59 15.21 -12.61
N LEU A 272 -22.59 16.06 -12.38
CA LEU A 272 -22.30 16.64 -11.08
C LEU A 272 -22.75 18.10 -11.05
N ARG A 273 -23.32 18.54 -9.93
CA ARG A 273 -23.61 19.96 -9.69
C ARG A 273 -22.43 20.55 -8.93
N ASN A 274 -21.80 21.58 -9.48
CA ASN A 274 -20.75 22.35 -8.84
C ASN A 274 -21.13 23.84 -8.80
N ALA A 275 -20.26 24.68 -8.23
CA ALA A 275 -20.48 26.12 -8.12
C ALA A 275 -20.68 26.83 -9.49
N LYS A 276 -20.19 26.22 -10.59
CA LYS A 276 -20.29 26.73 -11.96
C LYS A 276 -21.50 26.16 -12.73
N GLY A 277 -22.31 25.30 -12.12
CA GLY A 277 -23.50 24.70 -12.73
C GLY A 277 -23.42 23.18 -12.83
N ILE A 278 -23.94 22.63 -13.94
CA ILE A 278 -23.91 21.18 -14.21
C ILE A 278 -22.66 20.84 -15.00
N GLN A 279 -21.81 20.00 -14.43
CA GLN A 279 -20.64 19.41 -15.06
C GLN A 279 -20.97 17.98 -15.49
N TYR A 280 -20.70 17.66 -16.75
CA TYR A 280 -20.84 16.30 -17.26
C TYR A 280 -19.51 15.59 -17.07
N CYS A 281 -19.56 14.35 -16.62
CA CYS A 281 -18.38 13.55 -16.32
C CYS A 281 -18.61 12.11 -16.76
N PHE A 282 -17.53 11.36 -16.96
CA PHE A 282 -17.60 9.94 -17.26
C PHE A 282 -16.44 9.20 -16.59
N GLY A 283 -16.73 7.98 -16.14
CA GLY A 283 -15.76 7.08 -15.56
C GLY A 283 -15.32 6.05 -16.58
N VAL A 284 -14.01 5.83 -16.67
CA VAL A 284 -13.41 4.84 -17.56
C VAL A 284 -12.67 3.79 -16.74
N GLN A 285 -12.66 2.55 -17.25
CA GLN A 285 -11.79 1.49 -16.75
C GLN A 285 -10.74 1.16 -17.81
N PHE A 286 -9.48 1.11 -17.38
CA PHE A 286 -8.35 0.80 -18.25
C PHE A 286 -8.34 -0.68 -18.64
N ASP A 287 -7.96 -0.92 -19.89
CA ASP A 287 -7.56 -2.24 -20.39
C ASP A 287 -6.03 -2.36 -20.31
N LEU A 288 -5.56 -2.97 -19.23
CA LEU A 288 -4.13 -3.12 -18.93
C LEU A 288 -3.58 -4.39 -19.59
N ALA A 289 -3.45 -4.35 -20.92
CA ALA A 289 -3.02 -5.50 -21.71
C ALA A 289 -1.63 -6.05 -21.36
N THR A 290 -0.77 -5.24 -20.71
CA THR A 290 0.60 -5.63 -20.34
C THR A 290 0.98 -5.18 -18.93
N ARG A 291 1.87 -5.93 -18.26
CA ARG A 291 2.45 -5.52 -16.97
C ARG A 291 3.20 -4.18 -17.05
N ALA A 292 3.86 -3.93 -18.18
CA ALA A 292 4.57 -2.66 -18.40
C ALA A 292 3.61 -1.46 -18.41
N LEU A 293 2.42 -1.63 -19.00
CA LEU A 293 1.37 -0.61 -19.00
C LEU A 293 0.78 -0.42 -17.60
N ALA A 294 0.49 -1.50 -16.88
CA ALA A 294 0.03 -1.43 -15.49
C ALA A 294 1.03 -0.64 -14.61
N SER A 295 2.31 -1.00 -14.67
CA SER A 295 3.38 -0.28 -13.96
C SER A 295 3.49 1.20 -14.38
N ALA A 296 3.26 1.52 -15.66
CA ALA A 296 3.26 2.91 -16.12
C ALA A 296 2.13 3.75 -15.52
N ILE A 297 0.93 3.16 -15.44
CA ILE A 297 -0.26 3.75 -14.82
C ILE A 297 -0.04 3.91 -13.32
N GLU A 298 0.45 2.87 -12.65
CA GLU A 298 0.77 2.91 -11.21
C GLU A 298 1.76 4.02 -10.88
N GLY A 299 2.83 4.19 -11.66
CA GLY A 299 3.77 5.30 -11.49
C GLY A 299 3.13 6.68 -11.69
N MET A 300 2.17 6.81 -12.61
CA MET A 300 1.41 8.05 -12.83
C MET A 300 0.46 8.32 -11.66
N VAL A 301 -0.25 7.31 -11.16
CA VAL A 301 -1.11 7.40 -9.97
C VAL A 301 -0.28 7.80 -8.75
N ALA A 302 0.88 7.18 -8.55
CA ALA A 302 1.79 7.52 -7.46
C ALA A 302 2.27 8.98 -7.54
N LEU A 303 2.54 9.48 -8.76
CA LEU A 303 2.88 10.90 -8.97
C LEU A 303 1.73 11.83 -8.58
N VAL A 304 0.51 11.54 -9.05
CA VAL A 304 -0.69 12.31 -8.68
C VAL A 304 -0.90 12.30 -7.17
N GLN A 305 -0.78 11.14 -6.53
CA GLN A 305 -0.92 10.99 -5.09
C GLN A 305 0.11 11.83 -4.33
N ARG A 306 1.39 11.76 -4.71
CA ARG A 306 2.43 12.61 -4.10
C ARG A 306 2.13 14.09 -4.24
N THR A 307 1.72 14.54 -5.43
CA THR A 307 1.38 15.95 -5.65
C THR A 307 0.15 16.36 -4.83
N HIS A 308 -0.87 15.51 -4.74
CA HIS A 308 -2.06 15.76 -3.94
C HIS A 308 -1.75 15.83 -2.44
N LEU A 309 -0.95 14.88 -1.94
CA LEU A 309 -0.55 14.85 -0.53
C LEU A 309 0.36 16.04 -0.20
N ARG A 310 1.21 16.49 -1.15
CA ARG A 310 1.99 17.72 -1.00
C ARG A 310 1.11 18.97 -0.93
N GLU A 311 0.11 19.12 -1.80
CA GLU A 311 -0.84 20.25 -1.68
C GLU A 311 -1.58 20.22 -0.33
N LEU A 312 -1.99 19.03 0.14
CA LEU A 312 -2.63 18.90 1.45
C LEU A 312 -1.67 19.26 2.60
N ALA A 313 -0.39 18.90 2.48
CA ALA A 313 0.65 19.28 3.44
C ALA A 313 0.91 20.79 3.41
N GLU A 314 1.05 21.41 2.24
CA GLU A 314 1.23 22.86 2.08
C GLU A 314 0.03 23.64 2.66
N ILE A 315 -1.20 23.17 2.43
CA ILE A 315 -2.39 23.72 3.07
C ILE A 315 -2.31 23.53 4.59
N ALA A 316 -1.91 22.35 5.07
CA ALA A 316 -1.75 22.11 6.50
C ALA A 316 -0.68 23.02 7.13
N ASP A 317 0.42 23.29 6.44
CA ASP A 317 1.48 24.20 6.89
C ASP A 317 1.00 25.65 6.89
N GLN A 318 0.26 26.07 5.85
CA GLN A 318 -0.29 27.41 5.71
C GLN A 318 -1.39 27.72 6.74
N PHE A 319 -2.19 26.72 7.11
CA PHE A 319 -3.28 26.84 8.07
C PHE A 319 -2.96 26.23 9.45
N GLY A 320 -1.72 25.74 9.60
CA GLY A 320 -1.02 25.41 10.86
C GLY A 320 -0.94 23.93 11.23
N ILE A 321 0.28 23.36 11.21
CA ILE A 321 0.83 22.40 12.19
C ILE A 321 2.37 22.56 12.24
N ASP A 322 2.93 22.84 13.41
CA ASP A 322 4.38 22.89 13.65
C ASP A 322 4.94 21.50 13.97
N TYR A 323 5.92 21.04 13.18
CA TYR A 323 6.56 19.72 13.33
C TYR A 323 7.78 19.75 14.27
N GLU A 324 8.25 20.92 14.71
CA GLU A 324 9.44 21.03 15.58
C GLU A 324 9.20 20.56 17.02
N ASN A 325 7.95 20.26 17.39
CA ASN A 325 7.55 19.76 18.72
C ASN A 325 6.95 18.33 18.69
N TRP A 326 7.40 17.47 17.76
CA TRP A 326 6.95 16.08 17.62
C TRP A 326 7.93 15.04 18.12
#